data_AF-A0A9D7H6E1-F1
#
_entry.id   AF-A0A9D7H6E1-F1
#
_cell.length_a   1.000
_cell.length_b   1.000
_cell.length_c   1.000
_cell.angle_alpha   90.00
_cell.angle_beta   90.00
_cell.angle_gamma   90.00
#
_symmetry.space_group_name_H-M   'P 1'
#
loop_
_entity.id
_entity.type
_entity.pdbx_description
1 polymer ?
#
loop_
_entity_poly.entity_id
_entity_poly.type
_entity_poly.pdbx_seq_one_letter_code
_entity_poly.pdbx_strand_id
1 'polypeptide(L)'
;MSENWGTLLVAAARRDLEVRARLAASGELFDGYNAEMEKVHNENAALLARVFDDIGWPGRREFGDDGAGAAFLILQHAIGHPDLQRRGLALILDAIPEGQANPLDAAYLSDRIAIFEQRAQTFGTQFDWDANGQLSPAPVHEPEALDDRRASVGLPPMAETIAHMRANAAAEGQTAPADPGGTPCGLRCMGAQSGVARLTPPARGALWRVTEGWIWCGELLAHCSRLSAWSRFWLAAPI
;
A
#
# COMPACT_ATOMS: atom_id res chain seq x y z
N MET A 1 -12.53 30.29 -10.32
CA MET A 1 -13.44 29.36 -9.64
C MET A 1 -12.55 28.44 -8.83
N SER A 2 -12.60 28.47 -7.51
CA SER A 2 -11.84 27.50 -6.72
C SER A 2 -12.36 26.10 -7.09
N GLU A 3 -11.46 25.19 -7.43
CA GLU A 3 -11.83 23.79 -7.63
C GLU A 3 -12.36 23.26 -6.29
N ASN A 4 -13.53 22.61 -6.31
CA ASN A 4 -14.08 21.99 -5.11
C ASN A 4 -13.38 20.64 -4.89
N TRP A 5 -12.19 20.69 -4.30
CA TRP A 5 -11.33 19.53 -4.09
C TRP A 5 -12.02 18.40 -3.34
N GLY A 6 -12.78 18.70 -2.28
CA GLY A 6 -13.51 17.69 -1.52
C GLY A 6 -14.50 16.90 -2.39
N THR A 7 -15.28 17.59 -3.22
CA THR A 7 -16.23 16.91 -4.13
C THR A 7 -15.50 16.04 -5.15
N LEU A 8 -14.38 16.51 -5.69
CA LEU A 8 -13.57 15.75 -6.65
C LEU A 8 -12.95 14.50 -6.02
N LEU A 9 -12.37 14.63 -4.82
CA LEU A 9 -11.77 13.53 -4.07
C LEU A 9 -12.80 12.46 -3.73
N VAL A 10 -13.95 12.86 -3.19
CA VAL A 10 -15.04 11.92 -2.84
C VAL A 10 -15.57 11.20 -4.08
N ALA A 11 -15.74 11.91 -5.20
CA ALA A 11 -16.17 11.29 -6.45
C ALA A 11 -15.11 10.30 -7.00
N ALA A 12 -13.83 10.64 -6.93
CA ALA A 12 -12.72 9.80 -7.35
C ALA A 12 -12.60 8.52 -6.50
N ALA A 13 -12.70 8.64 -5.17
CA ALA A 13 -12.71 7.52 -4.24
C ALA A 13 -13.95 6.62 -4.43
N ARG A 14 -15.12 7.21 -4.70
CA ARG A 14 -16.32 6.44 -5.02
C ARG A 14 -16.14 5.62 -6.30
N ARG A 15 -15.63 6.24 -7.37
CA ARG A 15 -15.37 5.54 -8.64
C ARG A 15 -14.39 4.40 -8.48
N ASP A 16 -13.35 4.58 -7.68
CA ASP A 16 -12.39 3.54 -7.30
C ASP A 16 -13.10 2.32 -6.70
N LEU A 17 -13.88 2.54 -5.64
CA LEU A 17 -14.62 1.50 -4.95
C LEU A 17 -15.67 0.81 -5.85
N GLU A 18 -16.38 1.57 -6.69
CA GLU A 18 -17.37 1.03 -7.64
C GLU A 18 -16.74 0.13 -8.70
N VAL A 19 -15.63 0.58 -9.31
CA VAL A 19 -14.88 -0.21 -10.29
C VAL A 19 -14.35 -1.48 -9.63
N ARG A 20 -13.78 -1.35 -8.43
CA ARG A 20 -13.31 -2.48 -7.64
C ARG A 20 -14.42 -3.49 -7.36
N ALA A 21 -15.58 -3.03 -6.87
CA ALA A 21 -16.71 -3.90 -6.55
C ALA A 21 -17.22 -4.65 -7.79
N ARG A 22 -17.32 -3.97 -8.94
CA ARG A 22 -17.71 -4.60 -10.20
C ARG A 22 -16.69 -5.65 -10.66
N LEU A 23 -15.40 -5.31 -10.67
CA LEU A 23 -14.34 -6.24 -11.05
C LEU A 23 -14.29 -7.45 -10.10
N ALA A 24 -14.51 -7.26 -8.81
CA ALA A 24 -14.61 -8.35 -7.84
C ALA A 24 -15.81 -9.27 -8.14
N ALA A 25 -16.98 -8.70 -8.41
CA ALA A 25 -18.19 -9.46 -8.75
C ALA A 25 -18.05 -10.26 -10.05
N SER A 26 -17.30 -9.74 -11.02
CA SER A 26 -16.99 -10.43 -12.29
C SER A 26 -15.87 -11.47 -12.17
N GLY A 27 -15.09 -11.46 -11.08
CA GLY A 27 -13.87 -12.26 -10.91
C GLY A 27 -12.62 -11.69 -11.60
N GLU A 28 -12.76 -10.67 -12.46
CA GLU A 28 -11.66 -10.06 -13.22
C GLU A 28 -10.67 -9.27 -12.35
N LEU A 29 -11.04 -8.95 -11.10
CA LEU A 29 -10.12 -8.30 -10.15
C LEU A 29 -8.97 -9.22 -9.72
N PHE A 30 -9.12 -10.53 -9.89
CA PHE A 30 -8.27 -11.52 -9.23
C PHE A 30 -7.18 -12.10 -10.16
N ASP A 31 -7.18 -11.70 -11.43
CA ASP A 31 -6.20 -12.08 -12.44
C ASP A 31 -5.15 -10.98 -12.65
N GLY A 32 -4.22 -10.88 -11.71
CA GLY A 32 -3.20 -9.84 -11.70
C GLY A 32 -3.77 -8.45 -11.43
N TYR A 33 -3.07 -7.41 -11.86
CA TYR A 33 -3.54 -6.03 -11.69
C TYR A 33 -4.33 -5.60 -12.91
N ASN A 34 -5.64 -5.47 -12.74
CA ASN A 34 -6.56 -5.15 -13.81
C ASN A 34 -6.28 -3.77 -14.41
N ALA A 35 -6.18 -3.68 -15.74
CA ALA A 35 -5.85 -2.44 -16.46
C ALA A 35 -6.88 -1.31 -16.25
N GLU A 36 -8.15 -1.64 -16.04
CA GLU A 36 -9.17 -0.65 -15.70
C GLU A 36 -8.93 -0.06 -14.30
N MET A 37 -8.62 -0.94 -13.33
CA MET A 37 -8.30 -0.52 -11.97
C MET A 37 -7.04 0.34 -11.93
N GLU A 38 -6.01 -0.08 -12.67
CA GLU A 38 -4.76 0.68 -12.83
C GLU A 38 -5.01 2.07 -13.39
N LYS A 39 -5.83 2.17 -14.42
CA LYS A 39 -6.21 3.46 -15.00
C LYS A 39 -6.88 4.37 -13.97
N VAL A 40 -7.83 3.84 -13.18
CA VAL A 40 -8.51 4.62 -12.13
C VAL A 40 -7.52 5.08 -11.06
N HIS A 41 -6.65 4.19 -10.56
CA HIS A 41 -5.64 4.57 -9.57
C HIS A 41 -4.68 5.64 -10.10
N ASN A 42 -4.28 5.57 -11.37
CA ASN A 42 -3.40 6.57 -11.99
C ASN A 42 -4.10 7.92 -12.18
N GLU A 43 -5.37 7.94 -12.60
CA GLU A 43 -6.18 9.17 -12.68
C GLU A 43 -6.37 9.80 -11.30
N ASN A 44 -6.64 8.99 -10.29
CA ASN A 44 -6.81 9.43 -8.90
C ASN A 44 -5.48 9.97 -8.32
N ALA A 45 -4.35 9.31 -8.59
CA ALA A 45 -3.03 9.78 -8.17
C ALA A 45 -2.69 11.14 -8.78
N ALA A 46 -3.00 11.35 -10.07
CA ALA A 46 -2.80 12.64 -10.72
C ALA A 46 -3.69 13.75 -10.12
N LEU A 47 -4.94 13.44 -9.77
CA LEU A 47 -5.81 14.36 -9.03
C LEU A 47 -5.22 14.73 -7.67
N LEU A 48 -4.81 13.73 -6.89
CA LEU A 48 -4.28 13.94 -5.54
C LEU A 48 -2.97 14.75 -5.56
N ALA A 49 -2.10 14.52 -6.56
CA ALA A 49 -0.89 15.31 -6.73
C ALA A 49 -1.21 16.81 -6.91
N ARG A 50 -2.22 17.14 -7.72
CA ARG A 50 -2.68 18.54 -7.89
C ARG A 50 -3.24 19.13 -6.60
N VAL A 51 -4.00 18.35 -5.84
CA VAL A 51 -4.50 18.76 -4.52
C VAL A 51 -3.33 19.09 -3.59
N PHE A 52 -2.32 18.21 -3.54
CA PHE A 52 -1.13 18.46 -2.72
C PHE A 52 -0.34 19.70 -3.15
N ASP A 53 -0.31 20.02 -4.44
CA ASP A 53 0.35 21.22 -4.97
C ASP A 53 -0.39 22.51 -4.60
N ASP A 54 -1.71 22.47 -4.56
CA ASP A 54 -2.55 23.65 -4.30
C ASP A 54 -2.71 23.93 -2.80
N ILE A 55 -3.01 22.89 -2.02
CA ILE A 55 -3.45 23.04 -0.61
C ILE A 55 -2.71 22.14 0.39
N GLY A 56 -1.79 21.28 -0.06
CA GLY A 56 -1.16 20.28 0.82
C GLY A 56 -2.14 19.16 1.19
N TRP A 57 -2.13 18.72 2.46
CA TRP A 57 -3.04 17.65 2.91
C TRP A 57 -4.49 18.17 2.95
N PRO A 58 -5.44 17.54 2.24
CA PRO A 58 -6.86 17.89 2.32
C PRO A 58 -7.46 17.43 3.66
N GLY A 59 -7.18 18.19 4.71
CA GLY A 59 -7.52 17.87 6.09
C GLY A 59 -9.00 17.95 6.45
N ARG A 60 -9.37 17.29 7.55
CA ARG A 60 -10.76 17.15 8.03
C ARG A 60 -11.50 18.48 8.25
N ARG A 61 -10.82 19.56 8.62
CA ARG A 61 -11.47 20.86 8.92
C ARG A 61 -12.11 21.49 7.70
N GLU A 62 -11.45 21.38 6.55
CA GLU A 62 -11.92 22.00 5.31
C GLU A 62 -12.79 21.04 4.48
N PHE A 63 -12.47 19.73 4.51
CA PHE A 63 -13.12 18.74 3.63
C PHE A 63 -13.96 17.69 4.36
N GLY A 64 -14.07 17.78 5.69
CA GLY A 64 -14.76 16.79 6.51
C GLY A 64 -14.06 15.43 6.54
N ASP A 65 -14.67 14.49 7.26
CA ASP A 65 -14.16 13.12 7.36
C ASP A 65 -14.20 12.40 6.01
N ASP A 66 -15.25 12.65 5.21
CA ASP A 66 -15.39 12.06 3.87
C ASP A 66 -14.28 12.49 2.92
N GLY A 67 -13.92 13.77 2.91
CA GLY A 67 -12.88 14.30 2.03
C GLY A 67 -11.48 13.84 2.43
N ALA A 68 -11.17 13.89 3.73
CA ALA A 68 -9.90 13.39 4.26
C ALA A 68 -9.75 11.87 4.07
N GLY A 69 -10.83 11.11 4.30
CA GLY A 69 -10.88 9.66 4.06
C GLY A 69 -10.72 9.32 2.58
N ALA A 70 -11.38 10.06 1.69
CA ALA A 70 -11.23 9.90 0.25
C ALA A 70 -9.78 10.15 -0.22
N ALA A 71 -9.14 11.20 0.30
CA ALA A 71 -7.75 11.49 0.00
C ALA A 71 -6.81 10.37 0.46
N PHE A 72 -7.03 9.83 1.66
CA PHE A 72 -6.24 8.71 2.16
C PHE A 72 -6.45 7.42 1.35
N LEU A 73 -7.69 7.10 0.98
CA LEU A 73 -8.00 5.95 0.14
C LEU A 73 -7.25 6.03 -1.20
N ILE A 74 -7.32 7.19 -1.86
CA ILE A 74 -6.62 7.44 -3.12
C ILE A 74 -5.11 7.29 -2.93
N LEU A 75 -4.55 7.87 -1.86
CA LEU A 75 -3.12 7.81 -1.57
C LEU A 75 -2.64 6.37 -1.36
N GLN A 76 -3.39 5.58 -0.60
CA GLN A 76 -3.04 4.19 -0.32
C GLN A 76 -3.09 3.31 -1.59
N HIS A 77 -4.00 3.63 -2.52
CA HIS A 77 -4.14 2.96 -3.82
C HIS A 77 -3.17 3.46 -4.90
N ALA A 78 -2.43 4.55 -4.66
CA ALA A 78 -1.44 5.10 -5.59
C ALA A 78 -0.13 4.27 -5.64
N ILE A 79 -0.24 2.94 -5.74
CA ILE A 79 0.86 1.98 -5.67
C ILE A 79 1.90 2.14 -6.79
N GLY A 80 1.48 2.64 -7.96
CA GLY A 80 2.36 2.97 -9.08
C GLY A 80 3.10 4.31 -8.90
N HIS A 81 2.83 5.04 -7.81
CA HIS A 81 3.35 6.39 -7.54
C HIS A 81 4.03 6.45 -6.15
N PRO A 82 5.14 5.74 -5.94
CA PRO A 82 5.81 5.67 -4.64
C PRO A 82 6.25 7.05 -4.12
N ASP A 83 6.66 7.96 -5.00
CA ASP A 83 7.01 9.34 -4.60
C ASP A 83 5.80 10.12 -4.08
N LEU A 84 4.61 9.90 -4.66
CA LEU A 84 3.36 10.49 -4.17
C LEU A 84 3.01 9.92 -2.79
N GLN A 85 3.21 8.61 -2.57
CA GLN A 85 3.00 7.99 -1.26
C GLN A 85 3.93 8.57 -0.19
N ARG A 86 5.23 8.74 -0.49
CA ARG A 86 6.18 9.36 0.45
C ARG A 86 5.82 10.81 0.76
N ARG A 87 5.47 11.59 -0.27
CA ARG A 87 5.01 12.98 -0.10
C ARG A 87 3.74 13.04 0.74
N GLY A 88 2.75 12.19 0.45
CA GLY A 88 1.50 12.13 1.20
C GLY A 88 1.70 11.71 2.66
N LEU A 89 2.61 10.77 2.93
CA LEU A 89 2.96 10.41 4.31
C LEU A 89 3.53 11.60 5.08
N ALA A 90 4.45 12.37 4.48
CA ALA A 90 5.00 13.57 5.13
C ALA A 90 3.89 14.59 5.44
N LEU A 91 3.01 14.84 4.47
CA LEU A 91 1.87 15.74 4.63
C LEU A 91 0.89 15.27 5.72
N ILE A 92 0.62 13.98 5.82
CA ILE A 92 -0.20 13.39 6.89
C ILE A 92 0.46 13.59 8.26
N LEU A 93 1.76 13.33 8.38
CA LEU A 93 2.50 13.47 9.63
C LEU A 93 2.47 14.92 10.14
N ASP A 94 2.62 15.90 9.25
CA ASP A 94 2.51 17.32 9.59
C ASP A 94 1.09 17.74 9.98
N ALA A 95 0.07 17.07 9.44
CA ALA A 95 -1.35 17.35 9.69
C ALA A 95 -1.91 16.71 10.98
N ILE A 96 -1.26 15.67 11.52
CA ILE A 96 -1.71 14.96 12.73
C ILE A 96 -1.78 15.87 13.98
N PRO A 97 -0.75 16.67 14.32
CA PRO A 97 -0.79 17.53 15.50
C PRO A 97 -1.95 18.54 15.51
N GLU A 98 -2.46 18.89 14.33
CA GLU A 98 -3.59 19.80 14.16
C GLU A 98 -4.96 19.09 14.07
N GLY A 99 -4.98 17.77 14.27
CA GLY A 99 -6.17 16.94 14.14
C GLY A 99 -6.73 16.89 12.71
N GLN A 100 -5.90 17.16 11.71
CA GLN A 100 -6.30 17.22 10.29
C GLN A 100 -6.12 15.88 9.56
N ALA A 101 -5.36 14.95 10.13
CA ALA A 101 -5.16 13.60 9.63
C ALA A 101 -5.22 12.56 10.76
N ASN A 102 -5.48 11.31 10.42
CA ASN A 102 -5.59 10.21 11.37
C ASN A 102 -4.23 9.51 11.54
N PRO A 103 -3.69 9.37 12.77
CA PRO A 103 -2.45 8.63 13.02
C PRO A 103 -2.46 7.20 12.52
N LEU A 104 -3.64 6.55 12.53
CA LEU A 104 -3.80 5.20 12.02
C LEU A 104 -3.52 5.13 10.51
N ASP A 105 -3.97 6.12 9.75
CA ASP A 105 -3.73 6.23 8.30
C ASP A 105 -2.22 6.31 8.01
N ALA A 106 -1.49 7.10 8.81
CA ALA A 106 -0.05 7.22 8.73
C ALA A 106 0.66 5.89 9.02
N ALA A 107 0.20 5.15 10.04
CA ALA A 107 0.76 3.84 10.39
C ALA A 107 0.62 2.84 9.22
N TYR A 108 -0.58 2.71 8.65
CA TYR A 108 -0.82 1.84 7.48
C TYR A 108 0.03 2.24 6.27
N LEU A 109 0.08 3.54 5.94
CA LEU A 109 0.85 3.99 4.78
C LEU A 109 2.35 3.81 4.97
N SER A 110 2.87 4.08 6.18
CA SER A 110 4.29 3.93 6.50
C SER A 110 4.77 2.49 6.35
N ASP A 111 3.99 1.52 6.85
CA ASP A 111 4.29 0.10 6.73
C ASP A 111 4.14 -0.38 5.28
N ARG A 112 3.14 0.12 4.54
CA ARG A 112 2.98 -0.17 3.12
C ARG A 112 4.20 0.28 2.30
N ILE A 113 4.68 1.50 2.53
CA ILE A 113 5.91 2.01 1.92
C ILE A 113 7.10 1.13 2.33
N ALA A 114 7.22 0.77 3.61
CA ALA A 114 8.30 -0.08 4.09
C ALA A 114 8.34 -1.44 3.36
N ILE A 115 7.20 -2.10 3.20
CA ILE A 115 7.12 -3.37 2.47
C ILE A 115 7.52 -3.23 1.00
N PHE A 116 7.05 -2.18 0.32
CA PHE A 116 7.46 -1.95 -1.07
C PHE A 116 8.96 -1.66 -1.21
N GLU A 117 9.56 -1.06 -0.20
CA GLU A 117 11.00 -0.78 -0.12
C GLU A 117 11.80 -1.93 0.49
N GLN A 118 11.18 -3.10 0.75
CA GLN A 118 11.82 -4.26 1.38
C GLN A 118 12.44 -3.98 2.76
N ARG A 119 11.84 -3.05 3.50
CA ARG A 119 12.22 -2.70 4.86
C ARG A 119 11.27 -3.34 5.87
N ALA A 120 11.75 -3.50 7.09
CA ALA A 120 10.90 -3.93 8.20
C ALA A 120 9.85 -2.84 8.53
N GLN A 121 8.67 -3.30 8.89
CA GLN A 121 7.52 -2.48 9.28
C GLN A 121 7.70 -1.90 10.69
N THR A 122 7.06 -0.76 10.96
CA THR A 122 7.05 -0.15 12.29
C THR A 122 5.86 -0.66 13.12
N PHE A 123 4.67 -0.78 12.51
CA PHE A 123 3.43 -1.15 13.20
C PHE A 123 2.91 -2.55 12.83
N GLY A 124 3.45 -3.17 11.77
CA GLY A 124 3.09 -4.52 11.35
C GLY A 124 1.69 -4.63 10.74
N THR A 125 1.25 -3.60 10.02
CA THR A 125 -0.09 -3.58 9.42
C THR A 125 -0.22 -4.41 8.15
N GLN A 126 0.88 -4.71 7.47
CA GLN A 126 0.92 -5.48 6.23
C GLN A 126 1.23 -6.96 6.53
N PHE A 127 0.41 -7.85 5.99
CA PHE A 127 0.59 -9.29 6.09
C PHE A 127 0.79 -9.91 4.72
N ASP A 128 1.36 -11.12 4.75
CA ASP A 128 1.45 -12.01 3.62
C ASP A 128 1.30 -13.46 4.08
N TRP A 129 1.17 -14.37 3.13
CA TRP A 129 1.27 -15.79 3.42
C TRP A 129 2.73 -16.16 3.70
N ASP A 130 2.98 -16.85 4.80
CA ASP A 130 4.31 -17.37 5.14
C ASP A 130 4.57 -18.74 4.52
N ALA A 131 5.80 -19.24 4.65
CA ALA A 131 6.22 -20.54 4.12
C ALA A 131 5.40 -21.74 4.65
N ASN A 132 4.67 -21.58 5.75
CA ASN A 132 3.76 -22.60 6.30
C ASN A 132 2.33 -22.47 5.78
N GLY A 133 2.09 -21.55 4.84
CA GLY A 133 0.77 -21.23 4.32
C GLY A 133 -0.13 -20.55 5.35
N GLN A 134 0.44 -19.86 6.34
CA GLN A 134 -0.34 -19.07 7.30
C GLN A 134 -0.24 -17.59 6.96
N LEU A 135 -1.36 -16.88 7.13
CA LEU A 135 -1.37 -15.43 7.01
C LEU A 135 -0.69 -14.81 8.23
N SER A 136 0.43 -14.13 8.00
CA SER A 136 1.36 -13.66 9.04
C SER A 136 1.88 -12.25 8.69
N PRO A 137 2.15 -11.39 9.67
CA PRO A 137 2.70 -10.07 9.40
C PRO A 137 4.07 -10.21 8.74
N ALA A 138 4.36 -9.37 7.75
CA ALA A 138 5.70 -9.26 7.21
C ALA A 138 6.68 -8.70 8.28
N PRO A 139 8.01 -8.83 8.10
CA PRO A 139 8.98 -8.50 9.15
C PRO A 139 8.78 -7.12 9.78
N VAL A 140 8.91 -7.05 11.10
CA VAL A 140 8.72 -5.84 11.91
C VAL A 140 10.02 -5.45 12.62
N HIS A 141 10.24 -4.15 12.80
CA HIS A 141 11.32 -3.64 13.65
C HIS A 141 11.02 -3.96 15.11
N GLU A 142 12.01 -4.36 15.90
CA GLU A 142 11.90 -4.58 17.36
C GLU A 142 10.56 -5.21 17.80
N PRO A 143 10.35 -6.51 17.54
CA PRO A 143 9.07 -7.18 17.80
C PRO A 143 8.59 -7.07 19.26
N GLU A 144 9.51 -7.00 20.22
CA GLU A 144 9.17 -6.92 21.64
C GLU A 144 8.52 -5.59 22.05
N ALA A 145 8.80 -4.51 21.32
CA ALA A 145 8.21 -3.18 21.53
C ALA A 145 7.05 -2.87 20.56
N LEU A 146 6.62 -3.86 19.78
CA LEU A 146 5.62 -3.66 18.72
C LEU A 146 4.26 -3.26 19.28
N ASP A 147 3.77 -3.96 20.30
CA ASP A 147 2.43 -3.70 20.82
C ASP A 147 2.33 -2.34 21.51
N ASP A 148 3.42 -1.83 22.10
CA ASP A 148 3.49 -0.46 22.62
C ASP A 148 3.34 0.58 21.51
N ARG A 149 4.04 0.39 20.37
CA ARG A 149 3.91 1.27 19.20
C ARG A 149 2.50 1.19 18.61
N ARG A 150 1.92 -0.01 18.51
CA ARG A 150 0.55 -0.20 18.02
C ARG A 150 -0.47 0.50 18.92
N ALA A 151 -0.35 0.37 20.23
CA ALA A 151 -1.21 1.06 21.19
C ALA A 151 -1.14 2.59 21.04
N SER A 152 0.03 3.15 20.73
CA SER A 152 0.20 4.61 20.57
C SER A 152 -0.61 5.22 19.41
N VAL A 153 -1.00 4.41 18.42
CA VAL A 153 -1.82 4.82 17.27
C VAL A 153 -3.22 4.18 17.27
N GLY A 154 -3.59 3.52 18.37
CA GLY A 154 -4.90 2.88 18.52
C GLY A 154 -5.08 1.53 17.81
N LEU A 155 -3.98 0.88 17.38
CA LEU A 155 -4.02 -0.48 16.85
C LEU A 155 -4.14 -1.51 17.98
N PRO A 156 -4.92 -2.60 17.79
CA PRO A 156 -4.98 -3.69 18.76
C PRO A 156 -3.65 -4.45 18.83
N PRO A 157 -3.39 -5.26 19.85
CA PRO A 157 -2.20 -6.12 19.90
C PRO A 157 -2.03 -6.98 18.64
N MET A 158 -0.78 -7.23 18.23
CA MET A 158 -0.48 -7.98 17.02
C MET A 158 -1.12 -9.37 17.02
N ALA A 159 -1.11 -10.05 18.17
CA ALA A 159 -1.72 -11.37 18.31
C ALA A 159 -3.22 -11.39 17.98
N GLU A 160 -3.96 -10.35 18.39
CA GLU A 160 -5.39 -10.19 18.07
C GLU A 160 -5.60 -9.97 16.58
N THR A 161 -4.75 -9.14 15.95
CA THR A 161 -4.82 -8.89 14.50
C THR A 161 -4.51 -10.14 13.70
N ILE A 162 -3.51 -10.93 14.10
CA ILE A 162 -3.20 -12.23 13.49
C ILE A 162 -4.41 -13.17 13.56
N ALA A 163 -5.03 -13.29 14.73
CA ALA A 163 -6.20 -14.13 14.92
C ALA A 163 -7.37 -13.67 14.03
N HIS A 164 -7.64 -12.37 14.00
CA HIS A 164 -8.69 -11.78 13.16
C HIS A 164 -8.44 -12.01 11.67
N MET A 165 -7.23 -11.72 11.18
CA MET A 165 -6.84 -11.88 9.78
C MET A 165 -6.96 -13.34 9.33
N ARG A 166 -6.49 -14.28 10.15
CA ARG A 166 -6.59 -15.73 9.85
C ARG A 166 -8.03 -16.22 9.88
N ALA A 167 -8.85 -15.75 10.81
CA ALA A 167 -10.28 -16.09 10.87
C ALA A 167 -11.02 -15.61 9.62
N ASN A 168 -10.76 -14.37 9.18
CA ASN A 168 -11.35 -13.82 7.96
C ASN A 168 -10.90 -14.59 6.72
N ALA A 169 -9.60 -14.87 6.59
CA ALA A 169 -9.07 -15.67 5.49
C ALA A 169 -9.73 -17.06 5.42
N ALA A 170 -9.91 -17.72 6.57
CA ALA A 170 -10.59 -19.01 6.65
C ALA A 170 -12.09 -18.91 6.27
N ALA A 171 -12.80 -17.91 6.78
CA ALA A 171 -14.22 -17.68 6.47
C ALA A 171 -14.45 -17.40 4.98
N GLU A 172 -13.48 -16.75 4.34
CA GLU A 172 -13.48 -16.43 2.92
C GLU A 172 -12.95 -17.55 2.00
N GLY A 173 -12.48 -18.67 2.58
CA GLY A 173 -11.89 -19.77 1.83
C GLY A 173 -10.58 -19.41 1.12
N GLN A 174 -9.84 -18.44 1.65
CA GLN A 174 -8.55 -18.04 1.09
C GLN A 174 -7.49 -19.08 1.39
N THR A 175 -6.62 -19.35 0.43
CA THR A 175 -5.47 -20.24 0.60
C THR A 175 -4.20 -19.54 0.16
N ALA A 176 -3.08 -19.98 0.73
CA ALA A 176 -1.77 -19.50 0.33
C ALA A 176 -1.56 -19.71 -1.19
N PRO A 177 -0.86 -18.77 -1.86
CA PRO A 177 -0.41 -18.97 -3.24
C PRO A 177 0.45 -20.23 -3.35
N ALA A 178 0.57 -20.79 -4.56
CA ALA A 178 1.36 -21.99 -4.81
C ALA A 178 2.86 -21.84 -4.44
N ASP A 179 3.34 -20.60 -4.29
CA ASP A 179 4.67 -20.25 -3.79
C ASP A 179 4.53 -19.19 -2.66
N PRO A 180 4.34 -19.64 -1.41
CA PRO A 180 4.10 -18.75 -0.28
C PRO A 180 5.41 -18.22 0.36
N GLY A 181 6.58 -18.56 -0.19
CA GLY A 181 7.89 -18.11 0.31
C GLY A 181 8.57 -17.04 -0.54
N GLY A 182 7.99 -16.68 -1.70
CA GLY A 182 8.57 -15.70 -2.60
C GLY A 182 8.25 -14.24 -2.23
N THR A 183 8.78 -13.31 -3.05
CA THR A 183 8.72 -11.85 -2.86
C THR A 183 7.34 -11.36 -2.37
N PRO A 184 7.29 -10.44 -1.38
CA PRO A 184 6.04 -9.98 -0.78
C PRO A 184 5.01 -9.51 -1.80
N CYS A 185 3.74 -9.72 -1.47
CA CYS A 185 2.54 -9.39 -2.24
C CYS A 185 2.62 -8.07 -3.02
N GLY A 186 3.04 -7.00 -2.34
CA GLY A 186 3.14 -5.69 -2.95
C GLY A 186 4.19 -5.57 -4.07
N LEU A 187 5.33 -6.23 -3.90
CA LEU A 187 6.44 -6.18 -4.85
C LEU A 187 6.14 -6.96 -6.14
N ARG A 188 5.32 -8.03 -6.05
CA ARG A 188 4.87 -8.78 -7.24
C ARG A 188 3.96 -7.93 -8.14
N CYS A 189 3.12 -7.06 -7.57
CA CYS A 189 2.26 -6.15 -8.34
C CYS A 189 3.04 -5.07 -9.10
N MET A 190 4.09 -4.48 -8.50
CA MET A 190 4.94 -3.49 -9.18
C MET A 190 5.72 -4.09 -10.37
N GLY A 191 6.14 -5.35 -10.25
CA GLY A 191 6.82 -6.08 -11.34
C GLY A 191 5.92 -6.37 -12.55
N ALA A 192 4.59 -6.39 -12.37
CA ALA A 192 3.62 -6.60 -13.46
C ALA A 192 3.21 -5.29 -14.17
N GLN A 193 3.26 -4.16 -13.47
CA GLN A 193 2.91 -2.82 -14.00
C GLN A 193 3.99 -2.22 -14.90
N SER A 194 5.24 -2.59 -14.65
CA SER A 194 6.37 -2.15 -15.44
C SER A 194 6.48 -2.99 -16.72
N GLY A 195 5.69 -2.64 -17.73
CA GLY A 195 5.97 -2.94 -19.15
C GLY A 195 7.26 -2.25 -19.64
N VAL A 196 8.33 -2.32 -18.85
CA VAL A 196 9.63 -1.74 -19.15
C VAL A 196 10.28 -2.68 -20.15
N ALA A 197 10.33 -2.20 -21.39
CA ALA A 197 11.17 -2.74 -22.44
C ALA A 197 12.51 -3.19 -21.86
N ARG A 198 12.95 -4.40 -22.25
CA ARG A 198 14.29 -4.95 -21.97
C ARG A 198 15.34 -3.86 -22.11
N LEU A 199 15.72 -3.26 -20.98
CA LEU A 199 16.88 -2.41 -20.91
C LEU A 199 18.07 -3.36 -20.98
N THR A 200 18.73 -3.37 -22.13
CA THR A 200 20.08 -3.91 -22.26
C THR A 200 20.93 -3.35 -21.12
N PRO A 201 21.60 -4.20 -20.33
CA PRO A 201 22.35 -3.72 -19.18
C PRO A 201 23.48 -2.79 -19.64
N PRO A 202 23.70 -1.65 -18.97
CA PRO A 202 24.89 -0.85 -19.20
C PRO A 202 26.13 -1.65 -18.73
N ALA A 203 27.25 -1.41 -19.42
CA ALA A 203 28.52 -2.05 -19.13
C ALA A 203 28.95 -1.83 -17.66
N ARG A 204 29.58 -2.87 -17.11
CA ARG A 204 30.07 -2.99 -15.72
C ARG A 204 30.81 -1.73 -15.24
N GLY A 205 30.49 -1.25 -14.02
CA GLY A 205 31.44 -0.51 -13.18
C GLY A 205 31.10 0.93 -12.77
N ALA A 206 29.94 1.20 -12.15
CA ALA A 206 29.69 2.49 -11.50
C ALA A 206 29.29 2.31 -10.02
N LEU A 207 30.05 2.97 -9.13
CA LEU A 207 29.86 3.03 -7.68
C LEU A 207 29.07 4.31 -7.33
N TRP A 208 28.04 4.21 -6.50
CA TRP A 208 27.32 5.37 -5.95
C TRP A 208 27.56 5.49 -4.44
N ARG A 209 27.84 6.72 -3.99
CA ARG A 209 28.16 7.05 -2.60
C ARG A 209 26.93 7.65 -1.92
N VAL A 210 26.54 7.10 -0.78
CA VAL A 210 25.65 7.75 0.20
C VAL A 210 26.34 7.79 1.56
N THR A 211 25.81 8.63 2.45
CA THR A 211 26.50 9.22 3.61
C THR A 211 26.98 8.24 4.68
N GLU A 212 26.60 6.95 4.64
CA GLU A 212 27.01 5.96 5.64
C GLU A 212 27.42 4.57 5.05
N GLY A 213 28.30 4.56 4.04
CA GLY A 213 29.07 3.35 3.67
C GLY A 213 28.55 2.51 2.49
N TRP A 214 29.31 1.45 2.17
CA TRP A 214 29.13 0.59 0.99
C TRP A 214 28.20 -0.59 1.29
N ILE A 215 27.12 -0.76 0.51
CA ILE A 215 26.28 -1.97 0.57
C ILE A 215 26.34 -2.70 -0.78
N TRP A 216 26.75 -3.96 -0.73
CA TRP A 216 26.74 -4.92 -1.82
C TRP A 216 25.68 -5.97 -1.52
N CYS A 217 24.73 -6.19 -2.44
CA CYS A 217 24.21 -7.52 -2.72
C CYS A 217 23.40 -7.51 -4.03
N GLY A 218 23.95 -8.18 -5.04
CA GLY A 218 23.22 -8.59 -6.24
C GLY A 218 22.93 -10.08 -6.21
N GLU A 219 22.05 -10.49 -7.12
CA GLU A 219 21.57 -11.85 -7.46
C GLU A 219 20.39 -12.35 -6.60
N LEU A 220 19.26 -12.83 -7.13
CA LEU A 220 18.94 -13.42 -8.44
C LEU A 220 17.56 -12.97 -8.98
N LEU A 221 17.49 -12.78 -10.30
CA LEU A 221 16.27 -12.82 -11.12
C LEU A 221 16.18 -14.19 -11.80
N ALA A 222 15.09 -14.94 -11.59
CA ALA A 222 14.51 -15.89 -12.55
C ALA A 222 13.29 -16.65 -11.97
N HIS A 223 12.05 -16.32 -12.39
CA HIS A 223 11.21 -17.20 -13.23
C HIS A 223 9.81 -16.60 -13.45
N CYS A 224 9.30 -16.96 -14.62
CA CYS A 224 8.13 -16.45 -15.29
C CYS A 224 6.84 -17.19 -14.89
N SER A 225 5.73 -16.45 -14.91
CA SER A 225 4.36 -16.89 -15.24
C SER A 225 3.59 -17.84 -14.31
N ARG A 226 2.37 -17.38 -13.98
CA ARG A 226 1.14 -18.08 -13.57
C ARG A 226 0.81 -18.18 -12.06
N LEU A 227 -0.47 -17.88 -11.82
CA LEU A 227 -1.39 -18.27 -10.73
C LEU A 227 -1.59 -17.31 -9.53
N SER A 228 -2.67 -16.52 -9.67
CA SER A 228 -3.88 -16.51 -8.83
C SER A 228 -3.75 -16.87 -7.34
N ALA A 229 -3.70 -15.85 -6.48
CA ALA A 229 -4.22 -15.86 -5.09
C ALA A 229 -4.01 -14.48 -4.42
N TRP A 230 -4.23 -13.37 -5.13
CA TRP A 230 -3.60 -12.09 -4.73
C TRP A 230 -4.56 -10.97 -4.32
N SER A 231 -5.86 -11.18 -4.40
CA SER A 231 -6.80 -10.07 -4.39
C SER A 231 -7.42 -9.69 -3.06
N ARG A 232 -7.36 -10.57 -2.06
CA ARG A 232 -8.19 -10.42 -0.85
C ARG A 232 -7.48 -9.73 0.31
N PHE A 233 -6.15 -9.75 0.36
CA PHE A 233 -5.42 -9.16 1.49
C PHE A 233 -5.37 -7.62 1.43
N TRP A 234 -5.36 -7.06 0.22
CA TRP A 234 -5.40 -5.60 0.00
C TRP A 234 -6.77 -4.96 0.27
N LEU A 235 -7.78 -5.76 0.64
CA LEU A 235 -9.20 -5.38 0.67
C LEU A 235 -9.83 -5.22 2.05
N ALA A 236 -9.11 -5.61 3.10
CA ALA A 236 -9.67 -5.76 4.44
C ALA A 236 -9.18 -4.71 5.45
N ALA A 237 -8.42 -3.70 5.02
CA ALA A 237 -8.18 -2.54 5.89
C ALA A 237 -9.51 -1.79 6.03
N PRO A 238 -10.10 -1.71 7.24
CA PRO A 238 -11.31 -0.93 7.44
C PRO A 238 -11.02 0.53 7.08
N ILE A 239 -11.91 1.11 6.28
CA ILE A 239 -12.06 2.56 6.15
C ILE A 239 -12.63 3.09 7.46
#